data_AF-A0A1C5MZ45-F1
#
_entry.id   AF-A0A1C5MZ45-F1
#
_cell.length_a   1.000
_cell.length_b   1.000
_cell.length_c   1.000
_cell.angle_alpha   90.00
_cell.angle_beta   90.00
_cell.angle_gamma   90.00
#
_symmetry.space_group_name_H-M   'P 1'
#
loop_
_entity.id
_entity.type
_entity.pdbx_description
1 polymer ?
#
loop_
_entity_poly.entity_id
_entity_poly.type
_entity_poly.pdbx_seq_one_letter_code
_entity_poly.pdbx_strand_id
1 'polypeptide(L)'
;MLAGSEGFMLEEIVTDTRTYKFGTTDLNFTLCLNKEYDDQGQQKGDCFVVESLRDEDCFSKSTTAYTVTHIFSAPNDAKKYTTLLFMDENAMIDSLPDEIKNMLDQTLLHK
;
A
#
# COMPACT_ATOMS: atom_id res chain seq x y z
N MET A 1 -0.08 8.34 -23.17
CA MET A 1 -0.04 9.14 -21.93
C MET A 1 -0.28 8.19 -20.78
N LEU A 2 0.61 8.15 -19.80
CA LEU A 2 0.48 7.34 -18.57
C LEU A 2 -0.62 7.90 -17.62
N ALA A 3 -1.52 8.75 -18.10
CA ALA A 3 -2.53 9.40 -17.27
C ALA A 3 -3.78 8.51 -17.20
N GLY A 4 -3.90 7.76 -16.12
CA GLY A 4 -5.09 6.97 -15.78
C GLY A 4 -5.03 6.36 -14.38
N SER A 5 -3.83 6.09 -13.86
CA SER A 5 -3.60 5.70 -12.46
C SER A 5 -2.78 6.79 -11.76
N GLU A 6 -3.26 7.34 -10.64
CA GLU A 6 -2.62 8.49 -9.97
C GLU A 6 -1.42 8.12 -9.08
N GLY A 7 -1.12 6.82 -8.89
CA GLY A 7 0.03 6.34 -8.14
C GLY A 7 1.08 5.67 -9.02
N PHE A 8 2.31 6.21 -9.08
CA PHE A 8 3.45 5.59 -9.74
C PHE A 8 4.57 5.32 -8.73
N MET A 9 5.18 4.13 -8.83
CA MET A 9 6.51 3.86 -8.27
C MET A 9 7.52 4.02 -9.41
N LEU A 10 8.51 4.87 -9.20
CA LEU A 10 9.54 5.22 -10.16
C LEU A 10 10.89 4.77 -9.60
N GLU A 11 11.71 4.13 -10.41
CA GLU A 11 13.07 3.72 -10.05
C GLU A 11 14.09 4.42 -10.95
N GLU A 12 15.29 4.65 -10.43
CA GLU A 12 16.45 5.19 -11.18
C GLU A 12 16.18 6.51 -11.93
N ILE A 13 15.52 7.46 -11.26
CA ILE A 13 15.18 8.76 -11.84
C ILE A 13 16.45 9.62 -11.94
N VAL A 14 16.83 9.98 -13.16
CA VAL A 14 17.93 10.93 -13.41
C VAL A 14 17.34 12.27 -13.83
N THR A 15 17.74 13.33 -13.14
CA THR A 15 17.46 14.72 -13.51
C THR A 15 18.78 15.40 -13.89
N ASP A 16 18.70 16.58 -14.51
CA ASP A 16 19.88 17.36 -14.91
C ASP A 16 20.83 17.69 -13.75
N THR A 17 20.35 17.63 -12.51
CA THR A 17 21.12 18.01 -11.31
C THR A 17 21.31 16.89 -10.30
N ARG A 18 20.45 15.87 -10.29
CA ARG A 18 20.41 14.85 -9.25
C ARG A 18 19.91 13.51 -9.78
N THR A 19 20.44 12.45 -9.19
CA THR A 19 19.96 11.08 -9.37
C THR A 19 19.22 10.64 -8.12
N TYR A 20 18.01 10.12 -8.30
CA TYR A 20 17.19 9.54 -7.25
C TYR A 20 17.07 8.04 -7.49
N LYS A 21 17.21 7.23 -6.43
CA LYS A 21 17.08 5.78 -6.55
C LYS A 21 15.63 5.32 -6.66
N PHE A 22 14.71 6.04 -6.02
CA PHE A 22 13.28 5.78 -6.11
C PHE A 22 12.49 7.09 -5.96
N GLY A 23 11.28 7.13 -6.50
CA GLY A 23 10.31 8.21 -6.34
C GLY A 23 8.88 7.67 -6.39
N THR A 24 7.97 8.34 -5.70
CA THR A 24 6.55 7.96 -5.70
C THR A 24 5.70 9.18 -6.05
N THR A 25 4.56 8.97 -6.70
CA THR A 25 3.51 9.99 -6.82
C THR A 25 2.28 9.54 -6.05
N ASP A 26 1.69 10.46 -5.29
CA ASP A 26 0.41 10.31 -4.58
C ASP A 26 0.24 8.96 -3.85
N LEU A 27 1.26 8.59 -3.06
CA LEU A 27 1.30 7.32 -2.34
C LEU A 27 1.56 7.57 -0.85
N ASN A 28 0.66 7.07 0.00
CA ASN A 28 0.92 6.99 1.44
C ASN A 28 1.69 5.70 1.72
N PHE A 29 2.97 5.81 2.06
CA PHE A 29 3.80 4.67 2.46
C PHE A 29 4.50 4.95 3.77
N THR A 30 4.70 3.91 4.57
CA THR A 30 5.40 3.99 5.86
C THR A 30 6.80 3.44 5.72
N LEU A 31 7.81 4.24 6.04
CA LEU A 31 9.19 3.78 6.21
C LEU A 31 9.47 3.58 7.70
N CYS A 32 9.85 2.36 8.08
CA CYS A 32 10.26 2.04 9.44
C CYS A 32 11.75 2.34 9.59
N LEU A 33 12.03 3.49 10.20
CA LEU A 33 13.37 3.99 10.46
C LEU A 33 13.52 4.27 11.95
N ASN A 34 14.64 3.83 12.54
CA ASN A 34 14.95 4.10 13.94
C ASN A 34 16.40 4.62 14.08
N LYS A 35 16.69 5.31 15.18
CA LYS A 35 18.07 5.69 15.50
C LYS A 35 18.85 4.48 16.01
N GLU A 36 20.13 4.43 15.68
CA GLU A 36 21.02 3.39 16.19
C GLU A 36 21.41 3.68 17.65
N TYR A 37 21.29 2.68 18.52
CA TYR A 37 21.69 2.76 19.93
C TYR A 37 22.84 1.77 20.20
N ASP A 38 23.72 2.11 21.13
CA ASP A 38 24.76 1.20 21.62
C ASP A 38 24.24 0.24 22.70
N ASP A 39 25.10 -0.65 23.18
CA ASP A 39 24.78 -1.65 24.21
C ASP A 39 24.41 -1.01 25.57
N GLN A 40 24.62 0.29 25.74
CA GLN A 40 24.24 1.07 26.92
C GLN A 40 22.98 1.92 26.70
N GLY A 41 22.37 1.84 25.51
CA GLY A 41 21.19 2.60 25.14
C GLY A 41 21.46 4.06 24.78
N GLN A 42 22.71 4.45 24.51
CA GLN A 42 23.03 5.79 24.00
C GLN A 42 22.96 5.82 22.47
N GLN A 43 22.48 6.95 21.93
CA GLN A 43 22.41 7.17 20.49
C GLN A 43 23.83 7.20 19.90
N LYS A 44 24.11 6.32 18.93
CA LYS A 44 25.42 6.25 18.26
C LYS A 44 25.65 7.40 17.27
N GLY A 45 24.60 8.12 16.90
CA GLY A 45 24.66 9.30 16.04
C GLY A 45 23.31 9.72 15.48
N ASP A 46 23.34 10.54 14.42
CA ASP A 46 22.14 11.07 13.73
C ASP A 46 21.67 10.22 12.54
N CYS A 47 22.23 9.02 12.38
CA CYS A 47 21.83 8.11 11.31
C CYS A 47 20.58 7.32 11.69
N PHE A 48 19.68 7.14 10.72
CA PHE A 48 18.50 6.28 10.84
C PHE A 48 18.75 4.96 10.11
N VAL A 49 18.52 3.86 10.81
CA VAL A 49 18.61 2.49 10.27
C VAL A 49 17.21 1.96 9.96
N VAL A 50 17.11 1.20 8.86
CA VAL A 50 15.87 0.54 8.48
C VAL A 50 15.62 -0.63 9.42
N GLU A 51 14.46 -0.63 10.07
CA GLU A 51 14.02 -1.74 10.90
C GLU A 51 12.97 -2.56 10.16
N SER A 52 13.06 -3.88 10.29
CA SER A 52 12.07 -4.77 9.71
C SER A 52 10.80 -4.74 10.57
N LEU A 53 9.63 -4.74 9.92
CA LEU A 53 8.29 -4.88 10.53
C LEU A 53 8.03 -6.27 11.15
N ARG A 54 9.07 -6.99 11.59
CA ARG A 54 8.98 -8.40 11.99
C ARG A 54 8.43 -8.61 13.41
N ASP A 55 8.12 -7.55 14.12
CA ASP A 55 7.46 -7.67 15.42
C ASP A 55 5.95 -7.67 15.21
N GLU A 56 5.26 -8.72 15.69
CA GLU A 56 3.84 -8.99 15.43
C GLU A 56 2.90 -7.88 15.93
N ASP A 57 3.44 -6.90 16.68
CA ASP A 57 2.72 -5.81 17.33
C ASP A 57 2.89 -4.45 16.62
N CYS A 58 3.54 -4.38 15.45
CA CYS A 58 3.65 -3.12 14.69
C CYS A 58 2.28 -2.59 14.21
N PHE A 59 1.33 -3.48 13.93
CA PHE A 59 0.00 -3.10 13.46
C PHE A 59 -0.84 -2.41 14.55
N SER A 60 -0.73 -2.87 15.80
CA SER A 60 -1.46 -2.26 16.94
C SER A 60 -0.93 -0.87 17.30
N LYS A 61 0.34 -0.60 16.97
CA LYS A 61 1.03 0.68 17.18
C LYS A 61 0.88 1.65 16.01
N SER A 62 0.29 1.22 14.91
CA SER A 62 -0.02 2.10 13.78
C SER A 62 -1.30 2.88 14.04
N THR A 63 -1.27 4.19 13.81
CA THR A 63 -2.50 5.01 13.79
C THR A 63 -3.45 4.56 12.68
N THR A 64 -2.90 4.03 11.59
CA THR A 64 -3.64 3.60 10.41
C THR A 64 -3.14 2.23 9.97
N ALA A 65 -3.82 1.18 10.43
CA ALA A 65 -3.65 -0.18 9.93
C ALA A 65 -4.99 -0.62 9.33
N TYR A 66 -4.95 -1.08 8.09
CA TYR A 66 -6.12 -1.56 7.38
C TYR A 66 -5.92 -3.01 7.00
N THR A 67 -6.85 -3.87 7.41
CA THR A 67 -6.91 -5.23 6.89
C THR A 67 -7.46 -5.19 5.48
N VAL A 68 -6.69 -5.73 4.52
CA VAL A 68 -7.17 -5.90 3.16
C VAL A 68 -8.09 -7.11 3.14
N THR A 69 -9.37 -6.88 2.86
CA THR A 69 -10.37 -7.96 2.76
C THR A 69 -10.60 -8.40 1.32
N HIS A 70 -10.46 -7.49 0.35
CA HIS A 70 -10.69 -7.77 -1.07
C HIS A 70 -9.70 -6.99 -1.93
N ILE A 71 -9.24 -7.60 -3.03
CA ILE A 71 -8.52 -6.90 -4.11
C ILE A 71 -9.30 -7.14 -5.40
N PHE A 72 -9.79 -6.06 -5.99
CA PHE A 72 -10.49 -6.07 -7.26
C PHE A 72 -9.63 -5.51 -8.39
N SER A 73 -9.84 -5.99 -9.60
CA SER A 73 -9.14 -5.53 -10.79
C SER A 73 -10.12 -5.24 -11.94
N ALA A 74 -9.80 -4.19 -12.68
CA ALA A 74 -10.50 -3.76 -13.88
C ALA A 74 -9.47 -3.33 -14.94
N PRO A 75 -9.75 -3.53 -16.22
CA PRO A 75 -9.04 -2.82 -17.29
C PRO A 75 -9.18 -1.29 -17.13
N ASN A 76 -8.17 -0.53 -17.57
CA ASN A 76 -8.14 0.93 -17.42
C ASN A 76 -9.29 1.67 -18.12
N ASP A 77 -9.90 1.05 -19.14
CA ASP A 77 -11.03 1.56 -19.90
C ASP A 77 -12.39 1.08 -19.37
N ALA A 78 -12.40 0.19 -18.37
CA ALA A 78 -13.61 -0.35 -17.79
C ALA A 78 -14.12 0.54 -16.64
N LYS A 79 -15.43 0.76 -16.61
CA LYS A 79 -16.10 1.55 -15.54
C LYS A 79 -16.33 0.76 -14.25
N LYS A 80 -16.19 -0.57 -14.30
CA LYS A 80 -16.51 -1.49 -13.21
C LYS A 80 -15.42 -2.53 -13.05
N TYR A 81 -15.24 -2.98 -11.81
CA TYR A 81 -14.35 -4.09 -11.51
C TYR A 81 -14.97 -5.41 -11.95
N THR A 82 -14.21 -6.17 -12.73
CA THR A 82 -14.67 -7.43 -13.34
C THR A 82 -14.01 -8.65 -12.73
N THR A 83 -12.93 -8.47 -11.97
CA THR A 83 -12.13 -9.58 -11.44
C THR A 83 -11.87 -9.38 -9.96
N LEU A 84 -12.13 -10.42 -9.17
CA LEU A 84 -11.70 -10.54 -7.78
C LEU A 84 -10.36 -11.30 -7.76
N LEU A 85 -9.29 -10.63 -7.36
CA LEU A 85 -7.94 -11.18 -7.29
C LEU A 85 -7.64 -11.80 -5.91
N PHE A 86 -8.21 -11.24 -4.86
CA PHE A 86 -8.04 -11.69 -3.49
C PHE A 86 -9.31 -11.45 -2.70
N MET A 87 -9.66 -12.39 -1.83
CA MET A 87 -10.69 -12.26 -0.81
C MET A 87 -10.20 -12.99 0.44
N ASP A 88 -10.28 -12.33 1.58
CA ASP A 88 -10.01 -12.95 2.87
C ASP A 88 -10.99 -14.09 3.15
N GLU A 89 -10.54 -15.14 3.82
CA GLU A 89 -11.36 -16.34 4.09
C GLU A 89 -12.59 -16.04 4.95
N ASN A 90 -12.55 -14.98 5.76
CA ASN A 90 -13.65 -14.58 6.63
C ASN A 90 -14.52 -13.46 6.00
N ALA A 91 -14.19 -13.01 4.80
CA ALA A 91 -14.90 -11.95 4.11
C ALA A 91 -15.96 -12.50 3.14
N MET A 92 -16.95 -11.66 2.83
CA MET A 92 -18.01 -11.95 1.87
C MET A 92 -18.27 -10.71 1.01
N ILE A 93 -18.59 -10.92 -0.27
CA ILE A 93 -18.93 -9.81 -1.17
C ILE A 93 -20.21 -9.09 -0.69
N ASP A 94 -21.15 -9.84 -0.11
CA ASP A 94 -22.39 -9.30 0.44
C ASP A 94 -22.18 -8.39 1.65
N SER A 95 -21.05 -8.48 2.35
CA SER A 95 -20.75 -7.58 3.48
C SER A 95 -20.12 -6.26 3.05
N LEU A 96 -19.80 -6.08 1.76
CA LEU A 96 -19.26 -4.83 1.25
C LEU A 96 -20.28 -3.68 1.32
N PRO A 97 -19.82 -2.44 1.57
CA PRO A 97 -20.67 -1.25 1.45
C PRO A 97 -21.27 -1.12 0.04
N ASP A 98 -22.47 -0.56 -0.06
CA ASP A 98 -23.18 -0.40 -1.34
C ASP A 98 -22.40 0.46 -2.34
N GLU A 99 -21.64 1.45 -1.85
CA GLU A 99 -20.74 2.27 -2.67
C GLU A 99 -19.74 1.41 -3.44
N ILE A 100 -19.15 0.40 -2.78
CA ILE A 100 -18.19 -0.51 -3.40
C ILE A 100 -18.91 -1.50 -4.32
N LYS A 101 -20.04 -2.06 -3.89
CA LYS A 101 -20.85 -2.98 -4.72
C LYS A 101 -21.28 -2.33 -6.04
N ASN A 102 -21.60 -1.04 -6.03
CA ASN A 102 -21.96 -0.29 -7.23
C ASN A 102 -20.81 -0.19 -8.25
N MET A 103 -19.56 -0.27 -7.79
CA MET A 103 -18.36 -0.32 -8.63
C MET A 103 -18.07 -1.72 -9.18
N LEU A 104 -18.72 -2.77 -8.68
CA LEU A 104 -18.53 -4.14 -9.15
C LEU A 104 -19.45 -4.46 -10.35
N ASP A 105 -18.95 -5.33 -11.22
CA ASP A 105 -19.78 -5.99 -12.22
C ASP A 105 -20.77 -6.95 -11.56
N GLN A 106 -21.96 -7.11 -12.15
CA GLN A 106 -23.00 -8.01 -11.63
C GLN A 106 -22.50 -9.46 -11.52
N THR A 107 -21.56 -9.87 -12.37
CA THR A 107 -20.99 -11.22 -12.30
C THR A 107 -20.22 -11.49 -11.00
N LEU A 108 -19.75 -10.44 -10.31
CA LEU A 108 -19.05 -10.59 -9.03
C LEU A 108 -20.02 -10.57 -7.84
N LEU A 109 -21.22 -10.01 -7.97
CA LEU A 109 -22.19 -9.89 -6.87
C LEU A 109 -22.92 -11.20 -6.56
N HIS A 110 -22.67 -12.27 -7.32
CA HIS A 110 -23.38 -13.55 -7.21
C HIS A 110 -22.41 -14.73 -7.00
N LYS A 111 -21.18 -14.43 -6.60
CA LYS A 111 -20.13 -15.39 -6.27
C LYS A 111 -19.98 -15.47 -4.75
#